data_AF-A0A960AM12-F1
#
_entry.id   AF-A0A960AM12-F1
#
_cell.length_a   1.000
_cell.length_b   1.000
_cell.length_c   1.000
_cell.angle_alpha   90.00
_cell.angle_beta   90.00
_cell.angle_gamma   90.00
#
_symmetry.space_group_name_H-M   'P 1'
#
loop_
_entity.id
_entity.type
_entity.pdbx_description
1 polymer ?
#
loop_
_entity_poly.entity_id
_entity_poly.type
_entity_poly.pdbx_seq_one_letter_code
_entity_poly.pdbx_strand_id
1 'polypeptide(L)'
;SVVFTDGSVEQVDIIVWATGYRVTIPFLSQDWLGDDAEAMPLYKRVFHTADPTLTFVGLMQSTGAALPVVEAQSKLAAAYFAGDYALPQESEVDKAIAKAHSDAVDRWGQKRPMMRIDFDHFIGDAAKELRNGASRVRRGVPSFSPTVRIRVAVPV
;
A
#
# COMPACT_ATOMS: atom_id res chain seq x y z
N SER A 1 38.55 5.56 -15.28
CA SER A 1 38.76 5.34 -13.83
C SER A 1 37.53 5.74 -13.04
N VAL A 2 37.32 5.07 -11.91
CA VAL A 2 36.34 5.41 -10.87
C VAL A 2 37.13 5.91 -9.66
N VAL A 3 36.68 6.99 -9.05
CA VAL A 3 37.21 7.51 -7.77
C VAL A 3 36.21 7.17 -6.69
N PHE A 4 36.62 6.41 -5.69
CA PHE A 4 35.77 6.03 -4.56
C PHE A 4 35.80 7.10 -3.46
N THR A 5 34.85 7.02 -2.53
CA THR A 5 34.69 8.02 -1.44
C THR A 5 35.85 8.04 -0.45
N ASP A 6 36.69 7.00 -0.43
CA ASP A 6 37.94 6.95 0.35
C ASP A 6 39.15 7.53 -0.40
N GLY A 7 38.95 8.01 -1.63
CA GLY A 7 40.00 8.58 -2.49
C GLY A 7 40.76 7.56 -3.32
N SER A 8 40.48 6.26 -3.19
CA SER A 8 41.09 5.23 -4.05
C SER A 8 40.58 5.36 -5.50
N VAL A 9 41.39 4.91 -6.46
CA VAL A 9 41.11 5.02 -7.89
C VAL A 9 41.32 3.68 -8.57
N GLU A 10 40.32 3.20 -9.29
CA GLU A 10 40.41 1.97 -10.08
C GLU A 10 40.07 2.22 -11.55
N GLN A 11 40.65 1.42 -12.44
CA GLN A 11 40.22 1.34 -13.83
C GLN A 11 39.21 0.20 -13.96
N VAL A 12 38.05 0.50 -14.53
CA VAL A 12 36.97 -0.47 -14.74
C VAL A 12 36.51 -0.40 -16.18
N ASP A 13 36.15 -1.55 -16.72
CA ASP A 13 35.67 -1.65 -18.11
C ASP A 13 34.15 -1.44 -18.20
N ILE A 14 33.40 -1.80 -17.16
CA ILE A 14 31.93 -1.82 -17.15
C ILE A 14 31.39 -1.33 -15.81
N ILE A 15 30.32 -0.53 -15.86
CA ILE A 15 29.52 -0.10 -14.70
C ILE A 15 28.11 -0.65 -14.84
N VAL A 16 27.62 -1.37 -13.83
CA VAL A 16 26.24 -1.87 -13.76
C VAL A 16 25.47 -1.12 -12.68
N TRP A 17 24.42 -0.39 -13.08
CA TRP A 17 23.59 0.40 -12.18
C TRP A 17 22.51 -0.45 -11.50
N ALA A 18 22.85 -1.08 -10.37
CA ALA A 18 21.91 -1.82 -9.52
C ALA A 18 21.21 -0.91 -8.47
N THR A 19 20.78 0.29 -8.87
CA THR A 19 20.27 1.33 -7.95
C THR A 19 18.78 1.20 -7.60
N GLY A 20 18.10 0.18 -8.13
CA GLY A 20 16.70 -0.15 -7.87
C GLY A 20 15.74 0.42 -8.91
N TYR A 21 14.44 0.41 -8.58
CA TYR A 21 13.35 0.80 -9.48
C TYR A 21 12.48 1.87 -8.85
N ARG A 22 11.87 2.72 -9.67
CA ARG A 22 10.82 3.67 -9.26
C ARG A 22 9.46 3.11 -9.62
N VAL A 23 8.47 3.30 -8.75
CA VAL A 23 7.08 2.94 -9.05
C VAL A 23 6.47 3.98 -9.98
N THR A 24 5.88 3.52 -11.09
CA THR A 24 5.03 4.34 -11.96
C THR A 24 3.78 3.54 -12.33
N ILE A 25 2.61 4.19 -12.34
CA ILE A 25 1.33 3.57 -12.68
C ILE A 25 0.65 4.44 -13.75
N PRO A 26 1.10 4.35 -15.01
CA PRO A 26 0.81 5.36 -16.05
C PRO A 26 -0.65 5.39 -16.53
N PHE A 27 -1.47 4.44 -16.08
CA PHE A 27 -2.90 4.37 -16.38
C PHE A 27 -3.78 5.02 -15.28
N LEU A 28 -3.21 5.49 -14.17
CA LEU A 28 -3.91 6.24 -13.12
C LEU A 28 -3.43 7.70 -13.09
N SER A 29 -4.37 8.63 -12.88
CA SER A 29 -4.05 10.06 -12.75
C SER A 29 -3.42 10.38 -11.38
N GLN A 30 -2.80 11.56 -11.30
CA GLN A 30 -2.28 12.10 -10.04
C GLN A 30 -3.37 12.33 -8.98
N ASP A 31 -4.65 12.44 -9.37
CA ASP A 31 -5.76 12.58 -8.41
C ASP A 31 -5.87 11.36 -7.47
N TRP A 32 -5.50 10.17 -7.96
CA TRP A 32 -5.44 8.94 -7.15
C TRP A 32 -4.03 8.65 -6.61
N LEU A 33 -2.99 9.00 -7.34
CA LEU A 33 -1.61 8.64 -6.96
C LEU A 33 -0.95 9.66 -6.03
N GLY A 34 -1.45 10.90 -6.00
CA GLY A 34 -0.72 12.05 -5.46
C GLY A 34 0.58 12.32 -6.22
N ASP A 35 1.51 13.02 -5.55
CA ASP A 35 2.81 13.38 -6.12
C ASP A 35 3.78 12.19 -6.19
N ASP A 36 3.60 11.19 -5.33
CA ASP A 36 4.46 10.00 -5.24
C ASP A 36 3.65 8.75 -4.87
N ALA A 37 3.55 7.82 -5.83
CA ALA A 37 2.88 6.54 -5.63
C ALA A 37 3.52 5.69 -4.51
N GLU A 38 4.82 5.87 -4.22
CA GLU A 38 5.54 5.15 -3.16
C GLU A 38 5.20 5.68 -1.75
N ALA A 39 4.58 6.86 -1.67
CA ALA A 39 4.20 7.54 -0.44
C ALA A 39 2.69 7.44 -0.11
N MET A 40 1.91 6.77 -0.94
CA MET A 40 0.44 6.74 -0.80
C MET A 40 -0.02 6.25 0.59
N PRO A 41 -0.96 6.98 1.23
CA PRO A 41 -1.47 6.65 2.56
C PRO A 41 -2.56 5.55 2.52
N LEU A 42 -2.20 4.35 2.07
CA LEU A 42 -3.15 3.24 1.96
C LEU A 42 -3.45 2.59 3.32
N TYR A 43 -4.73 2.48 3.69
CA TYR A 43 -5.13 1.72 4.87
C TYR A 43 -4.82 0.24 4.68
N LYS A 44 -4.12 -0.35 5.65
CA LYS A 44 -3.60 -1.73 5.58
C LYS A 44 -2.82 -2.03 4.29
N ARG A 45 -2.26 -1.02 3.63
CA ARG A 45 -1.54 -1.15 2.35
C ARG A 45 -2.42 -1.74 1.25
N VAL A 46 -3.74 -1.51 1.33
CA VAL A 46 -4.73 -2.02 0.38
C VAL A 46 -5.72 -0.93 -0.03
N PHE A 47 -6.38 -0.29 0.93
CA PHE A 47 -7.53 0.56 0.64
C PHE A 47 -7.12 2.00 0.42
N HIS A 48 -7.58 2.57 -0.69
CA HIS A 48 -7.44 4.01 -0.95
C HIS A 48 -8.38 4.78 -0.02
N THR A 49 -7.91 5.89 0.57
CA THR A 49 -8.67 6.64 1.58
C THR A 49 -9.71 7.58 0.98
N ALA A 50 -9.40 8.21 -0.16
CA ALA A 50 -10.33 9.12 -0.84
C ALA A 50 -11.32 8.44 -1.80
N ASP A 51 -10.89 7.43 -2.57
CA ASP A 51 -11.75 6.70 -3.51
C ASP A 51 -12.06 5.27 -2.99
N PRO A 52 -13.28 5.01 -2.50
CA PRO A 52 -13.67 3.69 -1.99
C PRO A 52 -13.83 2.64 -3.08
N THR A 53 -13.74 2.99 -4.37
CA THR A 53 -13.79 2.03 -5.48
C THR A 53 -12.41 1.51 -5.87
N LEU A 54 -11.34 2.07 -5.30
CA LEU A 54 -9.96 1.78 -5.65
C LEU A 54 -9.20 1.08 -4.50
N THR A 55 -8.53 -0.03 -4.84
CA THR A 55 -7.64 -0.76 -3.93
C THR A 55 -6.36 -1.16 -4.64
N PHE A 56 -5.27 -1.29 -3.90
CA PHE A 56 -3.97 -1.74 -4.39
C PHE A 56 -3.60 -3.10 -3.82
N VAL A 57 -3.02 -3.94 -4.67
CA VAL A 57 -2.42 -5.23 -4.29
C VAL A 57 -1.01 -5.26 -4.84
N GLY A 58 -0.04 -5.61 -4.00
CA GLY A 58 1.38 -5.74 -4.40
C GLY A 58 2.17 -4.43 -4.46
N LEU A 59 1.57 -3.27 -4.18
CA LEU A 59 2.31 -2.01 -3.99
C LEU A 59 3.04 -2.02 -2.63
N MET A 60 4.10 -2.81 -2.52
CA MET A 60 4.78 -3.06 -1.26
C MET A 60 6.21 -3.57 -1.41
N GLN A 61 6.96 -3.56 -0.31
CA GLN A 61 8.27 -4.15 -0.11
C GLN A 61 8.26 -4.93 1.20
N SER A 62 8.12 -6.26 1.10
CA SER A 62 8.06 -7.15 2.25
C SER A 62 9.45 -7.58 2.73
N THR A 63 9.60 -7.83 4.02
CA THR A 63 10.75 -8.55 4.60
C THR A 63 10.73 -10.04 4.26
N GLY A 64 9.61 -10.58 3.77
CA GLY A 64 9.41 -11.99 3.42
C GLY A 64 8.90 -12.18 2.00
N ALA A 65 8.34 -13.36 1.73
CA ALA A 65 7.86 -13.73 0.41
C ALA A 65 6.68 -12.84 -0.03
N ALA A 66 6.67 -12.44 -1.31
CA ALA A 66 5.62 -11.55 -1.83
C ALA A 66 4.25 -12.24 -1.97
N LEU A 67 4.24 -13.52 -2.38
CA LEU A 67 3.01 -14.24 -2.72
C LEU A 67 2.00 -14.33 -1.56
N PRO A 68 2.40 -14.68 -0.33
CA PRO A 68 1.46 -14.70 0.80
C PRO A 68 0.91 -13.31 1.15
N VAL A 69 1.71 -12.26 0.98
CA VAL A 69 1.28 -10.88 1.25
C VAL A 69 0.23 -10.44 0.24
N VAL A 70 0.47 -10.66 -1.06
CA VAL A 70 -0.51 -10.29 -2.10
C VAL A 70 -1.78 -11.12 -2.00
N GLU A 71 -1.69 -12.39 -1.58
CA GLU A 71 -2.86 -13.21 -1.28
C GLU A 71 -3.68 -12.61 -0.13
N ALA A 72 -3.04 -12.22 0.97
CA ALA A 72 -3.70 -11.60 2.11
C ALA A 72 -4.33 -10.24 1.75
N GLN A 73 -3.63 -9.40 0.99
CA GLN A 73 -4.16 -8.14 0.45
C GLN A 73 -5.40 -8.40 -0.44
N SER A 74 -5.32 -9.40 -1.32
CA SER A 74 -6.44 -9.76 -2.22
C SER A 74 -7.65 -10.25 -1.46
N LYS A 75 -7.47 -11.03 -0.37
CA LYS A 75 -8.58 -11.47 0.50
C LYS A 75 -9.29 -10.28 1.16
N LEU A 76 -8.53 -9.29 1.64
CA LEU A 76 -9.10 -8.05 2.19
C LEU A 76 -9.90 -7.27 1.14
N ALA A 77 -9.31 -7.04 -0.05
CA ALA A 77 -9.97 -6.34 -1.14
C ALA A 77 -11.25 -7.06 -1.62
N ALA A 78 -11.17 -8.39 -1.78
CA ALA A 78 -12.31 -9.21 -2.19
C ALA A 78 -13.46 -9.16 -1.17
N ALA A 79 -13.15 -9.31 0.13
CA ALA A 79 -14.17 -9.23 1.18
C ALA A 79 -14.83 -7.84 1.24
N TYR A 80 -14.05 -6.78 1.00
CA TYR A 80 -14.57 -5.42 0.94
C TYR A 80 -15.53 -5.24 -0.23
N PHE A 81 -15.13 -5.57 -1.45
CA PHE A 81 -15.98 -5.42 -2.63
C PHE A 81 -17.18 -6.37 -2.65
N ALA A 82 -17.12 -7.49 -1.95
CA ALA A 82 -18.27 -8.38 -1.73
C ALA A 82 -19.31 -7.80 -0.75
N GLY A 83 -18.98 -6.73 -0.02
CA GLY A 83 -19.83 -6.15 1.03
C GLY A 83 -19.75 -6.87 2.37
N ASP A 84 -18.88 -7.87 2.50
CA ASP A 84 -18.68 -8.69 3.71
C ASP A 84 -17.69 -8.08 4.72
N TYR A 85 -17.05 -6.98 4.33
CA TYR A 85 -16.08 -6.25 5.15
C TYR A 85 -16.41 -4.75 5.12
N ALA A 86 -16.46 -4.14 6.30
CA ALA A 86 -16.56 -2.70 6.47
C ALA A 86 -15.25 -2.14 7.06
N LEU A 87 -14.80 -1.02 6.51
CA LEU A 87 -13.68 -0.24 7.05
C LEU A 87 -14.04 0.32 8.44
N PRO A 88 -13.04 0.59 9.30
CA PRO A 88 -13.26 1.36 10.51
C PRO A 88 -13.65 2.81 10.21
N GLN A 89 -13.93 3.60 11.24
CA GLN A 89 -14.21 5.03 11.03
C GLN A 89 -12.98 5.73 10.46
N GLU A 90 -13.18 6.79 9.68
CA GLU A 90 -12.13 7.56 9.01
C GLU A 90 -11.01 7.99 9.98
N SER A 91 -11.37 8.53 11.16
CA SER A 91 -10.38 8.90 12.18
C SER A 91 -9.54 7.73 12.71
N GLU A 92 -10.05 6.50 12.68
CA GLU A 92 -9.30 5.30 13.05
C GLU A 92 -8.39 4.86 11.90
N VAL A 93 -8.86 5.00 10.65
CA VAL A 93 -8.07 4.78 9.43
C VAL A 93 -6.85 5.69 9.42
N ASP A 94 -7.04 7.00 9.63
CA ASP A 94 -5.97 8.00 9.63
C ASP A 94 -4.93 7.72 10.72
N LYS A 95 -5.39 7.41 11.94
CA LYS A 95 -4.51 7.02 13.04
C LYS A 95 -3.70 5.78 12.72
N ALA A 96 -4.32 4.78 12.08
CA ALA A 96 -3.64 3.56 11.70
C ALA A 96 -2.58 3.80 10.61
N ILE A 97 -2.88 4.66 9.63
CA ILE A 97 -1.93 5.06 8.58
C ILE A 97 -0.75 5.83 9.18
N ALA A 98 -1.01 6.84 10.01
CA ALA A 98 0.02 7.63 10.66
C ALA A 98 0.93 6.77 11.53
N LYS A 99 0.33 5.84 12.31
CA LYS A 99 1.09 4.87 13.09
C LYS A 99 1.94 3.96 12.21
N ALA A 100 1.37 3.39 11.15
CA ALA A 100 2.10 2.51 10.25
C ALA A 100 3.25 3.22 9.52
N HIS A 101 3.10 4.52 9.23
CA HIS A 101 4.18 5.36 8.72
C HIS A 101 5.29 5.54 9.78
N SER A 102 4.94 5.96 10.99
CA SER A 102 5.90 6.14 12.09
C SER A 102 6.68 4.87 12.37
N ASP A 103 5.99 3.75 12.57
CA ASP A 103 6.61 2.46 12.86
C ASP A 103 7.57 2.03 11.73
N ALA A 104 7.23 2.35 10.47
CA ALA A 104 8.08 2.03 9.33
C ALA A 104 9.32 2.93 9.26
N VAL A 105 9.18 4.21 9.55
CA VAL A 105 10.32 5.15 9.65
C VAL A 105 11.26 4.74 10.77
N ASP A 106 10.71 4.40 11.95
CA ASP A 106 11.51 3.99 13.10
C ASP A 106 12.30 2.72 12.83
N ARG A 107 11.73 1.79 12.06
CA ARG A 107 12.37 0.49 11.76
C ARG A 107 13.29 0.49 10.55
N TRP A 108 12.93 1.18 9.46
CA TRP A 108 13.62 1.08 8.16
C TRP A 108 14.11 2.43 7.62
N GLY A 109 13.88 3.53 8.34
CA GLY A 109 14.23 4.88 7.92
C GLY A 109 13.28 5.46 6.86
N GLN A 110 13.72 6.56 6.25
CA GLN A 110 12.88 7.42 5.40
C GLN A 110 12.64 6.87 3.98
N LYS A 111 13.30 5.78 3.59
CA LYS A 111 13.19 5.25 2.23
C LYS A 111 11.95 4.36 2.10
N ARG A 112 10.90 4.92 1.46
CA ARG A 112 9.63 4.25 1.12
C ARG A 112 8.88 3.66 2.32
N PRO A 113 8.70 4.41 3.43
CA PRO A 113 8.08 3.87 4.64
C PRO A 113 6.69 3.30 4.37
N MET A 114 5.93 3.88 3.43
CA MET A 114 4.57 3.42 3.12
C MET A 114 4.50 2.15 2.26
N MET A 115 5.61 1.75 1.63
CA MET A 115 5.69 0.46 0.95
C MET A 115 6.14 -0.67 1.88
N ARG A 116 6.73 -0.38 3.03
CA ARG A 116 7.33 -1.42 3.88
C ARG A 116 6.28 -2.29 4.57
N ILE A 117 6.48 -3.60 4.48
CA ILE A 117 5.69 -4.61 5.16
C ILE A 117 6.62 -5.53 5.95
N ASP A 118 6.41 -5.62 7.27
CA ASP A 118 6.91 -6.75 8.05
C ASP A 118 6.00 -7.96 7.78
N PHE A 119 6.58 -9.01 7.22
CA PHE A 119 5.84 -10.18 6.74
C PHE A 119 5.00 -10.83 7.84
N ASP A 120 5.61 -11.22 8.96
CA ASP A 120 4.94 -11.97 10.02
C ASP A 120 3.83 -11.14 10.66
N HIS A 121 4.12 -9.85 10.91
CA HIS A 121 3.12 -8.93 11.43
C HIS A 121 1.92 -8.80 10.50
N PHE A 122 2.17 -8.57 9.20
CA PHE A 122 1.10 -8.35 8.23
C PHE A 122 0.23 -9.58 8.02
N ILE A 123 0.81 -10.77 7.92
CA ILE A 123 0.03 -12.00 7.74
C ILE A 123 -0.87 -12.26 8.96
N GLY A 124 -0.34 -12.08 10.18
CA GLY A 124 -1.13 -12.21 11.40
C GLY A 124 -2.23 -11.16 11.53
N ASP A 125 -1.91 -9.91 11.22
CA ASP A 125 -2.84 -8.78 11.29
C ASP A 125 -3.93 -8.84 10.22
N ALA A 126 -3.62 -9.19 8.97
CA ALA A 126 -4.60 -9.27 7.89
C ALA A 126 -5.71 -10.28 8.17
N ALA A 127 -5.35 -11.46 8.72
CA ALA A 127 -6.34 -12.45 9.13
C ALA A 127 -7.24 -11.94 10.26
N LYS A 128 -6.68 -11.15 11.20
CA LYS A 128 -7.42 -10.52 12.29
C LYS A 128 -8.33 -9.42 11.77
N GLU A 129 -7.85 -8.62 10.83
CA GLU A 129 -8.59 -7.52 10.25
C GLU A 129 -9.77 -7.99 9.41
N LEU A 130 -9.64 -9.08 8.65
CA LEU A 130 -10.78 -9.70 7.97
C LEU A 130 -11.94 -10.01 8.94
N ARG A 131 -11.63 -10.59 10.11
CA ARG A 131 -12.64 -10.86 11.14
C ARG A 131 -13.21 -9.58 11.74
N ASN A 132 -12.38 -8.55 11.93
CA ASN A 132 -12.82 -7.26 12.46
C ASN A 132 -13.78 -6.55 11.51
N GLY A 133 -13.47 -6.49 10.21
CA GLY A 133 -14.35 -5.87 9.23
C GLY A 133 -15.66 -6.62 9.06
N ALA A 134 -15.66 -7.95 9.06
CA ALA A 134 -16.90 -8.73 9.09
C ALA A 134 -17.72 -8.46 10.37
N SER A 135 -17.06 -8.24 11.51
CA SER A 135 -17.71 -7.82 12.76
C SER A 135 -18.29 -6.40 12.68
N ARG A 136 -17.67 -5.49 11.92
CA ARG A 136 -18.21 -4.16 11.64
C ARG A 136 -19.50 -4.26 10.82
N VAL A 137 -19.53 -5.08 9.77
CA VAL A 137 -20.76 -5.34 8.98
C VAL A 137 -21.88 -5.87 9.86
N ARG A 138 -21.61 -6.88 10.71
CA ARG A 138 -22.62 -7.44 11.65
C ARG A 138 -23.16 -6.42 12.65
N ARG A 139 -22.39 -5.36 12.96
CA ARG A 139 -22.80 -4.25 13.83
C ARG A 139 -23.54 -3.14 13.08
N GLY A 140 -23.81 -3.31 11.78
CA GLY A 140 -24.52 -2.35 10.96
C GLY A 140 -23.65 -1.21 10.43
N VAL A 141 -22.32 -1.33 10.47
CA VAL A 141 -21.44 -0.37 9.78
C VAL A 141 -21.64 -0.55 8.27
N PRO A 142 -21.89 0.52 7.51
CA PRO A 142 -22.02 0.43 6.06
C PRO A 142 -20.78 -0.22 5.42
N SER A 143 -21.01 -1.22 4.57
CA SER A 143 -19.99 -1.81 3.71
C SER A 143 -20.08 -1.27 2.29
N PHE A 144 -19.12 -1.64 1.45
CA PHE A 144 -19.12 -1.27 0.05
C PHE A 144 -20.41 -1.73 -0.64
N SER A 145 -21.01 -0.83 -1.43
CA SER A 145 -22.12 -1.14 -2.31
C SER A 145 -21.80 -0.62 -3.71
N PRO A 146 -21.96 -1.43 -4.78
CA PRO A 146 -21.63 -1.03 -6.16
C PRO A 146 -22.48 0.12 -6.72
N THR A 147 -23.48 0.63 -5.98
CA THR A 147 -24.57 1.44 -6.53
C THR A 147 -24.25 2.95 -6.65
N VAL A 148 -23.03 3.39 -6.36
CA VAL A 148 -22.64 4.78 -6.62
C VAL A 148 -22.23 4.92 -8.10
N ARG A 149 -23.18 5.33 -8.95
CA ARG A 149 -22.89 5.76 -10.33
C ARG A 149 -22.02 7.00 -10.31
N ILE A 150 -20.70 6.85 -10.38
CA ILE A 150 -19.82 7.96 -10.74
C ILE A 150 -19.94 8.15 -12.25
N ARG A 151 -20.62 9.23 -12.68
CA ARG A 151 -20.47 9.74 -14.04
C ARG A 151 -19.04 10.27 -14.16
N VAL A 152 -18.11 9.44 -14.62
CA VAL A 152 -16.85 9.97 -15.18
C VAL A 152 -17.16 10.38 -16.60
N ALA A 153 -17.41 11.67 -16.82
CA ALA A 153 -17.30 12.23 -18.14
C ALA A 153 -15.81 12.17 -18.52
N VAL A 154 -15.47 11.28 -19.44
CA VAL A 154 -14.16 11.32 -20.12
C VAL A 154 -14.31 12.35 -21.22
N PRO A 155 -13.62 13.51 -21.17
CA PRO A 155 -13.53 14.35 -22.35
C PRO A 155 -12.62 13.64 -23.35
N VAL A 156 -13.15 13.37 -24.54
CA VAL A 156 -12.38 13.03 -25.74
C VAL A 156 -11.58 14.23 -26.24
#